data_AF-A0A7Z9F1B4-F1
#
_entry.id   AF-A0A7Z9F1B4-F1
#
_cell.length_a   1.000
_cell.length_b   1.000
_cell.length_c   1.000
_cell.angle_alpha   90.00
_cell.angle_beta   90.00
_cell.angle_gamma   90.00
#
_symmetry.space_group_name_H-M   'P 1'
#
loop_
_entity.id
_entity.type
_entity.pdbx_description
1 polymer ?
#
loop_
_entity_poly.entity_id
_entity_poly.type
_entity_poly.pdbx_seq_one_letter_code
_entity_poly.pdbx_strand_id
1 'polypeptide(L)'
;MPITPTRVQMTHLRRPPALESLTMNVIDYTTGAYFRVDAGHGTLVGGEAYDDLSEAVNPNGYGLNADHSTIERYWRRANLRFPDFANAISRGGYGALYDMTPDGNPILDRSAVVDGLYWAVGFSGHGFKLSPVVGRMVAEFVTQGDTIDHPIREFRASRYAEGRPLVAQHPYQGRRHQ
;
A
#
# COMPACT_ATOMS: atom_id res chain seq x y z
N MET A 1 1.20 16.21 -11.01
CA MET A 1 2.13 15.37 -10.21
C MET A 1 2.07 13.95 -10.75
N PRO A 2 3.20 13.21 -10.82
CA PRO A 2 3.22 11.86 -11.38
C PRO A 2 2.66 10.86 -10.35
N ILE A 3 1.33 10.81 -10.23
CA ILE A 3 0.63 9.91 -9.30
C ILE A 3 -0.42 9.15 -10.10
N THR A 4 -0.40 7.83 -10.00
CA THR A 4 -1.35 6.93 -10.66
C THR A 4 -2.27 6.29 -9.62
N PRO A 5 -3.57 6.65 -9.60
CA PRO A 5 -4.56 5.95 -8.80
C PRO A 5 -4.64 4.49 -9.26
N THR A 6 -4.33 3.58 -8.35
CA THR A 6 -4.24 2.15 -8.61
C THR A 6 -5.21 1.44 -7.67
N ARG A 7 -6.15 0.70 -8.23
CA ARG A 7 -7.07 -0.11 -7.45
C ARG A 7 -6.31 -1.30 -6.88
N VAL A 8 -6.42 -1.45 -5.57
CA VAL A 8 -5.98 -2.64 -4.84
C VAL A 8 -7.20 -3.29 -4.23
N GLN A 9 -7.16 -4.60 -4.04
CA GLN A 9 -8.31 -5.35 -3.56
C GLN A 9 -7.92 -6.20 -2.36
N MET A 10 -8.86 -6.43 -1.45
CA MET A 10 -8.68 -7.19 -0.21
C MET A 10 -9.78 -8.25 -0.09
N THR A 11 -9.41 -9.44 0.38
CA THR A 11 -10.36 -10.52 0.69
C THR A 11 -10.43 -10.75 2.18
N HIS A 12 -11.63 -10.94 2.72
CA HIS A 12 -11.84 -11.26 4.12
C HIS A 12 -12.24 -12.73 4.28
N LEU A 13 -11.42 -13.50 4.99
CA LEU A 13 -11.68 -14.90 5.32
C LEU A 13 -11.90 -15.02 6.84
N ARG A 14 -12.97 -15.72 7.25
CA ARG A 14 -13.12 -16.19 8.63
C ARG A 14 -12.35 -17.49 8.77
N ARG A 15 -11.40 -17.52 9.70
CA ARG A 15 -10.57 -18.68 10.05
C ARG A 15 -11.41 -19.82 10.66
N PRO A 16 -11.09 -21.09 10.34
CA PRO A 16 -11.57 -22.24 11.10
C PRO A 16 -10.87 -22.34 12.46
N PRO A 17 -11.39 -23.14 13.41
CA PRO A 17 -10.77 -23.35 14.73
C PRO A 17 -9.30 -23.80 14.68
N ALA A 18 -8.92 -24.58 13.65
CA ALA A 18 -7.54 -25.03 13.44
C ALA A 18 -6.53 -23.86 13.27
N LEU A 19 -7.00 -22.67 12.88
CA LEU A 19 -6.16 -21.48 12.69
C LEU A 19 -6.32 -20.44 13.82
N GLU A 20 -6.86 -20.81 14.98
CA GLU A 20 -6.96 -19.90 16.14
C GLU A 20 -5.60 -19.43 16.66
N SER A 21 -4.55 -20.24 16.49
CA SER A 21 -3.18 -19.88 16.88
C SER A 21 -2.50 -18.88 15.93
N LEU A 22 -3.11 -18.56 14.78
CA LEU A 22 -2.57 -17.58 13.85
C LEU A 22 -2.77 -16.16 14.40
N THR A 23 -1.77 -15.65 15.11
CA THR A 23 -1.81 -14.33 15.75
C THR A 23 -0.94 -13.28 15.07
N MET A 24 -0.03 -13.69 14.19
CA MET A 24 0.90 -12.80 13.50
C MET A 24 0.45 -12.45 12.09
N ASN A 25 0.79 -11.23 11.66
CA ASN A 25 0.72 -10.86 10.25
C ASN A 25 1.85 -11.55 9.49
N VAL A 26 1.55 -12.10 8.33
CA VAL A 26 2.52 -12.83 7.49
C VAL A 26 2.55 -12.17 6.12
N ILE A 27 3.75 -11.85 5.64
CA ILE A 27 3.98 -11.47 4.24
C ILE A 27 4.66 -12.66 3.57
N ASP A 28 4.05 -13.16 2.51
CA ASP A 28 4.52 -14.31 1.76
C ASP A 28 4.79 -13.94 0.30
N TYR A 29 6.06 -13.73 0.00
CA TYR A 29 6.53 -13.46 -1.35
C TYR A 29 6.37 -14.65 -2.30
N THR A 30 6.41 -15.88 -1.80
CA THR A 30 6.32 -17.09 -2.62
C THR A 30 4.93 -17.24 -3.20
N THR A 31 3.89 -16.97 -2.41
CA THR A 31 2.51 -16.99 -2.91
C THR A 31 2.05 -15.65 -3.45
N GLY A 32 2.75 -14.56 -3.13
CA GLY A 32 2.41 -13.19 -3.56
C GLY A 32 1.23 -12.63 -2.78
N ALA A 33 1.13 -12.93 -1.48
CA ALA A 33 0.08 -12.41 -0.61
C ALA A 33 0.60 -12.01 0.76
N TYR A 34 -0.11 -11.09 1.41
CA TYR A 34 0.01 -10.88 2.85
C TYR A 34 -1.29 -11.28 3.56
N PHE A 35 -1.13 -11.74 4.79
CA PHE A 35 -2.17 -12.20 5.68
C PHE A 35 -2.13 -11.33 6.92
N ARG A 36 -3.15 -10.52 7.12
CA ARG A 36 -3.29 -9.69 8.32
C ARG A 36 -4.36 -10.28 9.21
N VAL A 37 -4.01 -10.52 10.46
CA VAL A 37 -4.99 -10.90 11.49
C VAL A 37 -5.91 -9.71 11.75
N ASP A 38 -7.21 -9.97 11.70
CA ASP A 38 -8.24 -8.96 11.97
C ASP A 38 -9.11 -9.36 13.16
N ALA A 39 -10.00 -8.48 13.60
CA ALA A 39 -10.79 -8.68 14.81
C ALA A 39 -11.52 -10.05 14.82
N GLY A 40 -11.51 -10.70 15.99
CA GLY A 40 -12.07 -12.04 16.18
C GLY A 40 -11.33 -13.10 15.35
N HIS A 41 -12.09 -13.90 14.60
CA HIS A 41 -11.53 -14.97 13.76
C HIS A 41 -11.26 -14.50 12.32
N GLY A 42 -11.15 -13.19 12.07
CA GLY A 42 -10.93 -12.63 10.74
C GLY A 42 -9.47 -12.72 10.27
N THR A 43 -9.29 -12.87 8.96
CA THR A 43 -8.02 -12.65 8.27
C THR A 43 -8.28 -11.88 7.00
N LEU A 44 -7.60 -10.75 6.86
CA LEU A 44 -7.54 -9.99 5.62
C LEU A 44 -6.40 -10.55 4.77
N VAL A 45 -6.69 -10.86 3.52
CA VAL A 45 -5.71 -11.32 2.53
C VAL A 45 -5.60 -10.25 1.45
N GLY A 46 -4.38 -9.75 1.27
CA GLY A 46 -4.06 -8.78 0.23
C GLY A 46 -2.99 -9.30 -0.71
N GLY A 47 -2.96 -8.76 -1.93
CA GLY A 47 -2.00 -9.15 -2.96
C GLY A 47 -0.67 -8.42 -2.80
N GLU A 48 0.41 -9.13 -3.11
CA GLU A 48 1.79 -8.62 -3.11
C GLU A 48 2.48 -8.86 -4.46
N ALA A 49 1.84 -9.59 -5.37
CA ALA A 49 2.38 -9.78 -6.70
C ALA A 49 2.20 -8.51 -7.53
N TYR A 50 3.09 -8.34 -8.51
CA TYR A 50 3.09 -7.19 -9.42
C TYR A 50 1.70 -6.90 -10.02
N ASP A 51 1.02 -7.95 -10.50
CA ASP A 51 -0.29 -7.85 -11.17
C ASP A 51 -1.44 -7.46 -10.22
N ASP A 52 -1.28 -7.68 -8.91
CA ASP A 52 -2.29 -7.29 -7.92
C ASP A 52 -2.25 -5.78 -7.62
N LEU A 53 -1.23 -5.08 -8.13
CA LEU A 53 -0.92 -3.69 -7.86
C LEU A 53 -0.80 -2.87 -9.16
N SER A 54 -1.40 -3.36 -10.24
CA SER A 54 -1.25 -2.78 -11.59
C SER A 54 -2.53 -2.19 -12.19
N GLU A 55 -3.68 -2.31 -11.54
CA GLU A 55 -4.97 -1.82 -12.05
C GLU A 55 -5.08 -0.30 -11.91
N ALA A 56 -4.59 0.46 -12.90
CA ALA A 56 -4.79 1.91 -12.95
C ALA A 56 -6.27 2.25 -13.22
N VAL A 57 -6.85 3.14 -12.42
CA VAL A 57 -8.30 3.45 -12.47
C VAL A 57 -8.59 4.94 -12.35
N ASN A 58 -9.80 5.34 -12.73
CA ASN A 58 -10.34 6.66 -12.36
C ASN A 58 -10.69 6.66 -10.86
N PRO A 59 -10.11 7.53 -10.04
CA PRO A 59 -10.34 7.55 -8.60
C PRO A 59 -11.80 7.88 -8.22
N ASN A 60 -12.56 8.49 -9.13
CA ASN A 60 -13.97 8.85 -8.93
C ASN A 60 -14.96 7.77 -9.43
N GLY A 61 -14.49 6.62 -9.91
CA GLY A 61 -15.36 5.63 -10.55
C GLY A 61 -14.79 4.22 -10.61
N TYR A 62 -14.17 3.74 -9.52
CA TYR A 62 -13.61 2.39 -9.41
C TYR A 62 -14.53 1.46 -8.61
N GLY A 63 -14.36 0.14 -8.81
CA GLY A 63 -15.15 -0.87 -8.08
C GLY A 63 -14.77 -0.94 -6.59
N LEU A 64 -15.74 -0.74 -5.71
CA LEU A 64 -15.55 -0.79 -4.26
C LEU A 64 -15.59 -2.20 -3.66
N ASN A 65 -16.06 -3.18 -4.42
CA ASN A 65 -16.04 -4.59 -4.02
C ASN A 65 -14.76 -5.26 -4.51
N ALA A 66 -14.35 -6.33 -3.84
CA ALA A 66 -13.41 -7.26 -4.44
C ALA A 66 -14.12 -8.07 -5.54
N ASP A 67 -13.42 -8.26 -6.66
CA ASP A 67 -13.90 -9.08 -7.75
C ASP A 67 -13.88 -10.56 -7.32
N HIS A 68 -14.81 -11.37 -7.83
CA HIS A 68 -14.89 -12.79 -7.47
C HIS A 68 -13.58 -13.53 -7.75
N SER A 69 -12.95 -13.24 -8.90
CA SER A 69 -11.65 -13.80 -9.28
C SER A 69 -10.52 -13.42 -8.31
N THR A 70 -10.56 -12.23 -7.73
CA THR A 70 -9.61 -11.82 -6.68
C THR A 70 -9.82 -12.61 -5.40
N ILE A 71 -11.07 -12.80 -4.98
CA ILE A 71 -11.41 -13.61 -3.80
C ILE A 71 -10.89 -15.04 -3.97
N GLU A 72 -11.17 -15.68 -5.10
CA GLU A 72 -10.69 -17.03 -5.41
C GLU A 72 -9.16 -17.12 -5.42
N ARG A 73 -8.51 -16.16 -6.10
CA ARG A 73 -7.04 -16.08 -6.20
C ARG A 73 -6.39 -15.95 -4.83
N TYR A 74 -6.88 -15.05 -3.98
CA TYR A 74 -6.28 -14.82 -2.66
C TYR A 74 -6.59 -15.95 -1.68
N TRP A 75 -7.77 -16.55 -1.75
CA TRP A 75 -8.07 -17.74 -0.98
C TRP A 75 -7.17 -18.91 -1.39
N ARG A 76 -6.95 -19.12 -2.70
CA ARG A 76 -5.99 -20.12 -3.17
C ARG A 76 -4.59 -19.89 -2.60
N ARG A 77 -4.10 -18.65 -2.59
CA ARG A 77 -2.79 -18.31 -1.99
C ARG A 77 -2.77 -18.56 -0.48
N ALA A 78 -3.85 -18.26 0.23
CA ALA A 78 -3.99 -18.59 1.65
C ALA A 78 -3.91 -20.10 1.90
N ASN A 79 -4.58 -20.92 1.08
CA ASN A 79 -4.54 -22.39 1.19
C ASN A 79 -3.14 -22.96 0.91
N LEU A 80 -2.38 -22.35 -0.02
CA LEU A 80 -1.01 -22.76 -0.31
C LEU A 80 -0.06 -22.51 0.87
N ARG A 81 -0.27 -21.42 1.62
CA ARG A 81 0.56 -21.08 2.79
C ARG A 81 0.08 -21.78 4.07
N PHE A 82 -1.23 -21.83 4.31
CA PHE A 82 -1.83 -22.51 5.44
C PHE A 82 -2.98 -23.40 4.92
N PRO A 83 -2.76 -24.72 4.76
CA PRO A 83 -3.74 -25.64 4.20
C PRO A 83 -5.11 -25.61 4.89
N ASP A 84 -5.17 -25.31 6.18
CA ASP A 84 -6.42 -25.22 6.94
C ASP A 84 -7.36 -24.11 6.45
N PHE A 85 -6.87 -23.09 5.71
CA PHE A 85 -7.76 -22.12 5.05
C PHE A 85 -8.71 -22.78 4.04
N ALA A 86 -8.49 -24.03 3.63
CA ALA A 86 -9.45 -24.78 2.81
C ALA A 86 -10.84 -24.86 3.47
N ASN A 87 -10.90 -24.78 4.81
CA ASN A 87 -12.13 -24.79 5.61
C ASN A 87 -12.56 -23.39 6.09
N ALA A 88 -11.96 -22.33 5.56
CA ALA A 88 -12.34 -20.96 5.89
C ALA A 88 -13.70 -20.59 5.27
N ILE A 89 -14.26 -19.46 5.73
CA ILE A 89 -15.50 -18.91 5.14
C ILE A 89 -15.18 -17.54 4.58
N SER A 90 -15.41 -17.36 3.28
CA SER A 90 -15.31 -16.04 2.67
C SER A 90 -16.40 -15.12 3.22
N ARG A 91 -15.98 -13.91 3.57
CA ARG A 91 -16.83 -12.77 3.95
C ARG A 91 -16.86 -11.71 2.85
N GLY A 92 -16.47 -12.07 1.63
CA GLY A 92 -16.31 -11.13 0.52
C GLY A 92 -15.01 -10.34 0.64
N GLY A 93 -15.03 -9.11 0.16
CA GLY A 93 -13.87 -8.26 0.09
C GLY A 93 -14.19 -6.88 -0.45
N TYR A 94 -13.20 -5.99 -0.45
CA TYR A 94 -13.34 -4.62 -0.90
C TYR A 94 -12.22 -4.21 -1.84
N GLY A 95 -12.52 -3.24 -2.70
CA GLY A 95 -11.56 -2.47 -3.48
C GLY A 95 -11.20 -1.18 -2.75
N ALA A 96 -9.95 -0.76 -2.86
CA ALA A 96 -9.42 0.50 -2.32
C ALA A 96 -8.42 1.08 -3.32
N LEU A 97 -7.89 2.28 -3.03
CA LEU A 97 -6.91 2.94 -3.89
C LEU A 97 -5.56 3.07 -3.20
N TYR A 98 -4.52 2.83 -3.98
CA TYR A 98 -3.19 3.39 -3.77
C TYR A 98 -2.96 4.55 -4.74
N ASP A 99 -2.22 5.56 -4.28
CA ASP A 99 -1.73 6.69 -5.03
C ASP A 99 -0.28 6.45 -5.43
N MET A 100 -0.06 5.64 -6.47
CA MET A 100 1.27 5.14 -6.83
C MET A 100 2.14 6.23 -7.46
N THR A 101 3.33 6.44 -6.91
CA THR A 101 4.37 7.27 -7.52
C THR A 101 5.38 6.41 -8.30
N PRO A 102 6.13 6.97 -9.27
CA PRO A 102 7.07 6.21 -10.09
C PRO A 102 8.15 5.45 -9.30
N ASP A 103 8.54 5.97 -8.13
CA ASP A 103 9.56 5.36 -7.27
C ASP A 103 8.99 4.75 -5.98
N GLY A 104 7.67 4.68 -5.85
CA GLY A 104 6.99 4.12 -4.69
C GLY A 104 7.15 4.92 -3.40
N ASN A 105 7.72 6.13 -3.44
CA ASN A 105 7.94 6.98 -2.27
C ASN A 105 7.02 8.21 -2.28
N PRO A 106 6.66 8.76 -1.10
CA PRO A 106 5.75 9.89 -1.03
C PRO A 106 6.34 11.14 -1.71
N ILE A 107 5.45 12.06 -2.02
CA ILE A 107 5.79 13.42 -2.42
C ILE A 107 5.37 14.33 -1.27
N LEU A 108 6.37 14.92 -0.61
CA LEU A 108 6.22 15.82 0.54
C LEU A 108 6.85 17.16 0.15
N ASP A 109 6.04 18.13 -0.27
CA ASP A 109 6.57 19.34 -0.91
C ASP A 109 5.51 20.47 -0.90
N ARG A 110 5.91 21.68 -1.30
CA ARG A 110 5.05 22.86 -1.36
C ARG A 110 4.67 23.20 -2.79
N SER A 111 3.52 23.85 -2.95
CA SER A 111 3.09 24.31 -4.26
C SER A 111 3.96 25.43 -4.80
N ALA A 112 4.39 25.28 -6.06
CA ALA A 112 5.10 26.33 -6.79
C ALA A 112 4.17 27.42 -7.34
N VAL A 113 2.85 27.20 -7.29
CA VAL A 113 1.84 28.09 -7.91
C VAL A 113 0.79 28.61 -6.94
N VAL A 114 0.64 27.99 -5.76
CA VAL A 114 -0.31 28.43 -4.72
C VAL A 114 0.46 28.62 -3.42
N ASP A 115 0.60 29.87 -3.00
CA ASP A 115 1.27 30.21 -1.74
C ASP A 115 0.54 29.58 -0.56
N GLY A 116 1.31 28.99 0.36
CA GLY A 116 0.79 28.35 1.57
C GLY A 116 0.18 26.96 1.38
N LEU A 117 0.14 26.42 0.15
CA LEU A 117 -0.31 25.04 -0.10
C LEU A 117 0.86 24.06 0.01
N TYR A 118 0.68 23.04 0.85
CA TYR A 118 1.60 21.91 1.03
C TYR A 118 0.90 20.61 0.67
N TRP A 119 1.63 19.67 0.10
CA TRP A 119 1.11 18.34 -0.21
C TRP A 119 1.93 17.25 0.47
N ALA A 120 1.21 16.26 0.99
CA ALA A 120 1.73 14.99 1.45
C ALA A 120 0.89 13.90 0.79
N VAL A 121 1.39 13.38 -0.34
CA VAL A 121 0.63 12.52 -1.26
C VAL A 121 1.55 11.44 -1.83
N GLY A 122 1.02 10.48 -2.56
CA GLY A 122 1.81 9.53 -3.32
C GLY A 122 2.41 8.40 -2.46
N PHE A 123 1.74 7.99 -1.39
CA PHE A 123 2.29 7.07 -0.41
C PHE A 123 2.38 5.62 -0.90
N SER A 124 1.87 5.30 -2.09
CA SER A 124 2.12 4.01 -2.75
C SER A 124 1.88 2.78 -1.86
N GLY A 125 0.89 2.86 -0.96
CA GLY A 125 0.45 1.77 -0.10
C GLY A 125 0.97 1.71 1.34
N HIS A 126 1.97 2.53 1.70
CA HIS A 126 2.58 2.49 3.04
C HIS A 126 2.30 3.71 3.91
N GLY A 127 1.41 4.60 3.46
CA GLY A 127 1.10 5.85 4.15
C GLY A 127 0.58 5.70 5.58
N PHE A 128 -0.18 4.63 5.88
CA PHE A 128 -0.71 4.42 7.22
C PHE A 128 0.40 4.31 8.28
N LYS A 129 1.39 3.44 8.06
CA LYS A 129 2.52 3.22 8.99
C LYS A 129 3.48 4.42 9.05
N LEU A 130 3.56 5.19 7.96
CA LEU A 130 4.41 6.38 7.90
C LEU A 130 3.74 7.64 8.46
N SER A 131 2.40 7.66 8.59
CA SER A 131 1.65 8.87 8.94
C SER A 131 2.13 9.59 10.21
N PRO A 132 2.56 8.94 11.31
CA PRO A 132 3.01 9.66 12.49
C PRO A 132 4.30 10.46 12.26
N VAL A 133 5.29 9.87 11.57
CA VAL A 133 6.56 10.55 11.30
C VAL A 133 6.42 11.58 10.18
N VAL A 134 5.66 11.27 9.13
CA VAL A 134 5.42 12.19 8.01
C VAL A 134 4.60 13.39 8.48
N GLY A 135 3.59 13.19 9.32
CA GLY A 135 2.80 14.28 9.89
C GLY A 135 3.69 15.28 10.66
N ARG A 136 4.63 14.77 11.47
CA ARG A 136 5.61 15.61 12.17
C ARG A 136 6.53 16.35 11.19
N MET A 137 7.10 15.66 10.20
CA MET A 137 7.99 16.28 9.20
C MET A 137 7.29 17.36 8.39
N VAL A 138 6.02 17.16 8.02
CA VAL A 138 5.24 18.15 7.29
C VAL A 138 4.90 19.34 8.19
N ALA A 139 4.57 19.12 9.46
CA ALA A 139 4.35 20.21 10.41
C ALA A 139 5.61 21.07 10.64
N GLU A 140 6.77 20.42 10.78
CA GLU A 140 8.09 21.10 10.84
C GLU A 140 8.34 21.89 9.55
N PHE A 141 8.12 21.29 8.38
CA PHE A 141 8.28 21.97 7.08
C PHE A 141 7.37 23.20 6.92
N VAL A 142 6.09 23.09 7.33
CA VAL A 142 5.13 24.19 7.26
C VAL A 142 5.51 25.35 8.18
N THR A 143 6.02 25.05 9.37
CA THR A 143 6.28 26.07 10.42
C THR A 143 7.68 26.66 10.36
N GLN A 144 8.66 25.91 9.85
CA GLN A 144 10.08 26.27 9.88
C GLN A 144 10.73 26.33 8.49
N GLY A 145 10.04 25.86 7.44
CA GLY A 145 10.60 25.72 6.09
C GLY A 145 11.48 24.48 5.92
N ASP A 146 12.05 24.30 4.73
CA ASP A 146 12.94 23.19 4.37
C ASP A 146 14.40 23.60 4.46
N THR A 147 14.99 23.53 5.65
CA THR A 147 16.44 23.71 5.82
C THR A 147 17.22 22.71 4.97
N ILE A 148 18.47 23.01 4.63
CA ILE A 148 19.27 22.19 3.69
C ILE A 148 19.40 20.72 4.13
N ASP A 149 19.36 20.49 5.45
CA ASP A 149 19.48 19.17 6.08
C ASP A 149 18.12 18.51 6.37
N HIS A 150 17.00 19.16 6.02
CA HIS A 150 15.68 18.61 6.32
C HIS A 150 15.38 17.40 5.40
N PRO A 151 15.09 16.19 5.97
CA PRO A 151 14.92 14.96 5.17
C PRO A 151 13.80 15.04 4.13
N ILE A 152 12.83 15.94 4.33
CA ILE A 152 11.73 16.18 3.37
C ILE A 152 12.23 16.54 1.96
N ARG A 153 13.44 17.12 1.84
CA ARG A 153 14.02 17.51 0.55
C ARG A 153 14.22 16.33 -0.38
N GLU A 154 14.40 15.11 0.13
CA GLU A 154 14.48 13.90 -0.70
C GLU A 154 13.13 13.52 -1.31
N PHE A 155 12.03 13.89 -0.66
CA PHE A 155 10.66 13.58 -1.08
C PHE A 155 10.04 14.68 -1.95
N ARG A 156 10.82 15.65 -2.43
CA ARG A 156 10.33 16.72 -3.31
C ARG A 156 9.80 16.19 -4.63
N ALA A 157 8.83 16.89 -5.23
CA ALA A 157 8.28 16.50 -6.52
C ALA A 157 9.30 16.66 -7.66
N SER A 158 10.20 17.64 -7.54
CA SER A 158 11.21 17.94 -8.57
C SER A 158 12.22 16.82 -8.78
N ARG A 159 12.35 15.86 -7.85
CA ARG A 159 13.27 14.71 -7.97
C ARG A 159 13.06 13.92 -9.26
N TYR A 160 11.83 13.88 -9.77
CA TYR A 160 11.52 13.22 -11.05
C TYR A 160 12.05 14.01 -12.26
N ALA A 161 11.88 15.33 -12.26
CA ALA A 161 12.39 16.19 -13.33
C ALA A 161 13.93 16.29 -13.31
N GLU A 162 14.53 16.17 -12.13
CA GLU A 162 15.98 16.13 -11.92
C GLU A 162 16.61 14.77 -12.29
N GLY A 163 15.81 13.75 -12.62
CA GLY A 163 16.31 12.40 -12.90
C GLY A 163 16.88 11.69 -11.67
N ARG A 164 16.39 12.02 -10.47
CA ARG A 164 16.83 11.49 -9.17
C ARG A 164 15.70 10.81 -8.39
N PRO A 165 15.01 9.79 -8.95
CA PRO A 165 14.05 9.00 -8.19
C PRO A 165 14.74 8.31 -7.01
N LEU A 166 13.99 8.05 -5.94
CA LEU A 166 14.51 7.33 -4.78
C LEU A 166 14.61 5.84 -5.11
N VAL A 167 15.81 5.27 -4.97
CA VAL A 167 16.07 3.86 -5.26
C VAL A 167 16.49 3.16 -3.97
N ALA A 168 15.75 2.12 -3.59
CA ALA A 168 16.10 1.29 -2.45
C ALA A 168 17.44 0.57 -2.69
N GLN A 169 18.30 0.53 -1.67
CA GLN A 169 19.58 -0.17 -1.75
C GLN A 169 19.42 -1.70 -1.92
N HIS A 170 18.31 -2.25 -1.40
CA HIS A 170 18.00 -3.67 -1.43
C HIS A 170 16.57 -3.89 -1.90
N PRO A 171 16.30 -3.75 -3.21
CA PRO A 171 14.95 -3.81 -3.72
C PRO A 171 14.38 -5.23 -3.64
N TYR A 172 13.14 -5.36 -3.16
CA TYR A 172 12.38 -6.60 -3.32
C TYR A 172 12.11 -6.85 -4.80
N GLN A 173 12.68 -7.92 -5.36
CA GLN A 173 12.46 -8.28 -6.77
C GLN A 173 10.98 -8.61 -7.02
N GLY A 174 10.43 -8.12 -8.13
CA GLY A 174 9.06 -8.43 -8.56
C GLY A 174 7.94 -7.66 -7.85
N ARG A 175 8.25 -6.66 -7.01
CA ARG A 175 7.26 -5.80 -6.34
C ARG A 175 7.13 -4.43 -7.01
N ARG A 176 5.92 -3.84 -6.92
CA ARG A 176 5.64 -2.47 -7.40
C ARG A 176 5.92 -1.35 -6.39
N HIS A 177 5.98 -1.67 -5.11
CA HIS A 177 6.26 -0.72 -4.03
C HIS A 177 7.05 -1.42 -2.92
N GLN A 178 7.75 -0.64 -2.10
CA GLN A 178 8.64 -1.14 -1.05
C GLN A 178 8.47 -0.34 0.23
#